data_AF-A0A835GIW5-F1
#
_entry.id   AF-A0A835GIW5-F1
#
_cell.length_a   1.000
_cell.length_b   1.000
_cell.length_c   1.000
_cell.angle_alpha   90.00
_cell.angle_beta   90.00
_cell.angle_gamma   90.00
#
_symmetry.space_group_name_H-M   'P 1'
#
loop_
_entity.id
_entity.type
_entity.pdbx_description
1 polymer ?
#
loop_
_entity_poly.entity_id
_entity_poly.type
_entity_poly.pdbx_seq_one_letter_code
_entity_poly.pdbx_strand_id
1 'polypeptide(L)'
;MSALGNLSQGNQQQDLQNELTTANQLLRLISVELQQIKHFTNPAGDFAVNIKNNAEIIKKLANLQQVDLANIPPFTRKYIDLNENANQNVSYEEHNTFRNESEMDESQ
;
A
#
# COMPACT_ATOMS: atom_id res chain seq x y z
N MET A 1 0.62 48.29 14.53
CA MET A 1 0.17 47.27 13.56
C MET A 1 1.23 46.17 13.41
N SER A 2 1.52 45.42 14.48
CA SER A 2 2.59 44.39 14.48
C SER A 2 2.13 43.02 15.00
N ALA A 3 0.83 42.85 15.25
CA ALA A 3 0.28 41.59 15.79
C ALA A 3 -0.10 40.58 14.69
N LEU A 4 -0.32 41.02 13.45
CA LEU A 4 -0.77 40.15 12.36
C LEU A 4 0.37 39.29 11.76
N GLY A 5 1.62 39.79 11.78
CA GLY A 5 2.79 39.06 11.27
C GLY A 5 3.21 37.88 12.16
N ASN A 6 2.98 37.96 13.46
CA ASN A 6 3.29 36.86 14.40
C ASN A 6 2.23 35.74 14.37
N LEU A 7 0.98 36.02 13.98
CA LEU A 7 -0.04 34.98 13.83
C LEU A 7 0.25 34.06 12.63
N SER A 8 0.77 34.62 11.53
CA SER A 8 1.06 33.88 10.30
C SER A 8 2.21 32.86 10.49
N GLN A 9 3.26 33.21 11.22
CA GLN A 9 4.37 32.28 11.52
C GLN A 9 3.98 31.17 12.49
N GLY A 10 3.12 31.45 13.49
CA GLY A 10 2.63 30.45 14.43
C GLY A 10 1.76 29.39 13.75
N ASN A 11 0.89 29.81 12.83
CA ASN A 11 0.02 28.89 12.09
C ASN A 11 0.81 27.98 11.14
N GLN A 12 1.84 28.50 10.46
CA GLN A 12 2.70 27.66 9.61
C GLN A 12 3.42 26.56 10.39
N GLN A 13 3.91 26.87 11.61
CA GLN A 13 4.54 25.86 12.46
C GLN A 13 3.52 24.82 12.95
N GLN A 14 2.29 25.23 13.24
CA GLN A 14 1.22 24.33 13.64
C GLN A 14 0.77 23.42 12.49
N ASP A 15 0.64 23.97 11.28
CA ASP A 15 0.30 23.21 10.07
C ASP A 15 1.36 22.14 9.77
N LEU A 16 2.65 22.50 9.85
CA LEU A 16 3.75 21.55 9.69
C LEU A 16 3.73 20.44 10.75
N GLN A 17 3.40 20.77 12.01
CA GLN A 17 3.27 19.75 13.07
C GLN A 17 2.08 18.82 12.83
N ASN A 18 0.96 19.35 12.33
CA ASN A 18 -0.20 18.56 11.96
C ASN A 18 0.14 17.61 10.81
N GLU A 19 0.74 18.12 9.74
CA GLU A 19 1.17 17.30 8.58
C GLU A 19 2.16 16.22 8.99
N LEU A 20 3.15 16.54 9.84
CA LEU A 20 4.10 15.54 10.37
C LEU A 20 3.39 14.47 11.19
N THR A 21 2.40 14.85 12.00
CA THR A 21 1.62 13.90 12.81
C THR A 21 0.82 12.97 11.90
N THR A 22 0.13 13.53 10.90
CA THR A 22 -0.66 12.77 9.93
C THR A 22 0.22 11.85 9.08
N ALA A 23 1.37 12.33 8.60
CA ALA A 23 2.32 11.53 7.83
C ALA A 23 2.84 10.34 8.65
N ASN A 24 3.19 10.56 9.92
CA ASN A 24 3.64 9.48 10.81
C ASN A 24 2.55 8.44 11.06
N GLN A 25 1.29 8.87 11.24
CA GLN A 25 0.16 7.95 11.38
C GLN A 25 -0.05 7.12 10.11
N LEU A 26 0.02 7.75 8.94
CA LEU A 26 -0.09 7.07 7.65
C LEU A 26 1.05 6.06 7.45
N LEU A 27 2.29 6.43 7.73
CA LEU A 27 3.45 5.53 7.67
C LEU A 27 3.29 4.32 8.60
N ARG A 28 2.75 4.53 9.80
CA ARG A 28 2.45 3.44 10.73
C ARG A 28 1.40 2.47 10.15
N LEU A 29 0.32 3.00 9.58
CA LEU A 29 -0.71 2.17 8.94
C LEU A 29 -0.13 1.37 7.76
N ILE A 30 0.62 2.04 6.88
CA ILE A 30 1.30 1.38 5.75
C ILE A 30 2.23 0.26 6.24
N SER A 31 3.00 0.51 7.29
CA SER A 31 3.90 -0.51 7.87
C SER A 31 3.14 -1.74 8.36
N VAL A 32 1.99 -1.54 9.03
CA VAL A 32 1.12 -2.64 9.49
C VAL A 32 0.59 -3.45 8.30
N GLU A 33 0.06 -2.77 7.27
CA GLU A 33 -0.44 -3.43 6.06
C GLU A 33 0.66 -4.21 5.33
N LEU A 34 1.87 -3.64 5.22
CA LEU A 34 3.01 -4.32 4.61
C LEU A 34 3.42 -5.58 5.40
N GLN A 35 3.36 -5.56 6.73
CA GLN A 35 3.59 -6.76 7.54
C GLN A 35 2.53 -7.83 7.30
N GLN A 36 1.25 -7.44 7.18
CA GLN A 36 0.17 -8.37 6.86
C GLN A 36 0.37 -9.00 5.48
N ILE A 37 0.67 -8.20 4.45
CA ILE A 37 0.96 -8.68 3.09
C ILE A 37 2.16 -9.63 3.12
N LYS A 38 3.25 -9.26 3.81
CA LYS A 38 4.44 -10.11 3.95
C LYS A 38 4.11 -11.45 4.61
N HIS A 39 3.29 -11.44 5.66
CA HIS A 39 2.87 -12.66 6.33
C HIS A 39 2.00 -13.54 5.43
N PHE A 40 0.95 -12.97 4.84
CA PHE A 40 0.03 -13.65 3.94
C PHE A 40 0.74 -14.27 2.73
N THR A 41 1.67 -13.52 2.14
CA THR A 41 2.44 -13.94 0.95
C THR A 41 3.69 -14.74 1.27
N ASN A 42 4.04 -15.01 2.53
CA ASN A 42 5.19 -15.87 2.87
C ASN A 42 5.04 -17.26 2.21
N PRO A 43 6.12 -17.93 1.76
CA PRO A 43 6.06 -19.33 1.32
C PRO A 43 5.40 -20.30 2.32
N ALA A 44 5.48 -20.00 3.62
CA ALA A 44 4.80 -20.72 4.70
C ALA A 44 3.55 -19.99 5.23
N GLY A 45 3.13 -18.91 4.55
CA GLY A 45 1.97 -18.10 4.93
C GLY A 45 0.64 -18.65 4.41
N ASP A 46 -0.44 -18.01 4.84
CA ASP A 46 -1.82 -18.44 4.59
C ASP A 46 -2.14 -18.61 3.11
N PHE A 47 -1.61 -17.77 2.22
CA PHE A 47 -1.84 -17.90 0.79
C PHE A 47 -1.34 -19.24 0.25
N ALA A 48 -0.11 -19.62 0.59
CA ALA A 48 0.49 -20.87 0.10
C ALA A 48 -0.23 -22.10 0.67
N VAL A 49 -0.62 -22.05 1.95
CA VAL A 49 -1.40 -23.10 2.61
C VAL A 49 -2.77 -23.26 1.93
N ASN A 50 -3.47 -22.17 1.67
CA ASN A 50 -4.79 -22.20 1.03
C ASN A 50 -4.72 -22.70 -0.41
N ILE A 51 -3.72 -22.28 -1.20
CA ILE A 51 -3.52 -22.81 -2.57
C ILE A 51 -3.27 -24.31 -2.54
N LYS A 52 -2.44 -24.81 -1.61
CA LYS A 52 -2.20 -26.25 -1.46
C LYS A 52 -3.48 -27.01 -1.11
N ASN A 53 -4.26 -26.51 -0.16
CA ASN A 53 -5.54 -27.12 0.24
C ASN A 53 -6.53 -27.14 -0.93
N ASN A 54 -6.63 -26.06 -1.69
CA ASN A 54 -7.49 -25.98 -2.87
C ASN A 54 -7.05 -26.98 -3.95
N ALA A 55 -5.74 -27.11 -4.19
CA ALA A 55 -5.21 -28.09 -5.14
C ALA A 55 -5.56 -29.54 -4.74
N GLU A 56 -5.48 -29.88 -3.45
CA GLU A 56 -5.88 -31.18 -2.94
C GLU A 56 -7.40 -31.44 -3.11
N ILE A 57 -8.23 -30.42 -2.90
CA ILE A 57 -9.68 -30.53 -3.13
C ILE A 57 -9.97 -30.75 -4.61
N ILE A 58 -9.34 -29.96 -5.50
CA ILE A 58 -9.48 -30.12 -6.96
C ILE A 58 -9.07 -31.53 -7.37
N LYS A 59 -7.95 -32.05 -6.84
CA LYS A 59 -7.49 -33.42 -7.12
C LYS A 59 -8.51 -34.46 -6.69
N LYS A 60 -9.11 -34.32 -5.51
CA LYS A 60 -10.18 -35.21 -5.04
C LYS A 60 -11.41 -35.15 -5.94
N LEU A 61 -11.86 -33.96 -6.32
CA LEU A 61 -13.02 -33.77 -7.20
C LEU A 61 -12.77 -34.33 -8.60
N ALA A 62 -11.60 -34.08 -9.17
CA ALA A 62 -11.21 -34.61 -10.46
C ALA A 62 -11.17 -36.14 -10.46
N ASN A 63 -10.66 -36.75 -9.39
CA ASN A 63 -10.69 -38.21 -9.25
C ASN A 63 -12.13 -38.76 -9.22
N LEU A 64 -13.08 -38.07 -8.56
CA LEU A 64 -14.49 -38.46 -8.54
C LEU A 64 -15.15 -38.34 -9.92
N GLN A 65 -14.79 -37.30 -10.67
CA GLN A 65 -15.34 -37.03 -12.01
C GLN A 65 -14.52 -37.68 -13.14
N GLN A 66 -13.47 -38.45 -12.81
CA GLN A 66 -12.53 -39.05 -13.76
C GLN A 66 -11.91 -38.03 -14.73
N VAL A 67 -11.65 -36.81 -14.25
CA VAL A 67 -11.02 -35.74 -15.02
C VAL A 67 -9.50 -35.90 -14.95
N ASP A 68 -8.84 -35.90 -16.10
CA ASP A 68 -7.38 -35.95 -16.18
C ASP A 68 -6.75 -34.59 -15.80
N LEU A 69 -5.87 -34.61 -14.81
CA LEU A 69 -5.14 -33.44 -14.33
C LEU A 69 -3.68 -33.40 -14.81
N ALA A 70 -3.23 -34.37 -15.63
CA ALA A 70 -1.83 -34.50 -16.05
C ALA A 70 -1.32 -33.28 -16.85
N ASN A 71 -2.22 -32.55 -17.51
CA ASN A 71 -1.88 -31.40 -18.35
C ASN A 71 -2.05 -30.04 -17.68
N ILE A 72 -2.26 -29.99 -16.35
CA ILE A 72 -2.37 -28.72 -15.64
C ILE A 72 -0.97 -28.13 -15.43
N PRO A 73 -0.69 -26.90 -15.90
CA PRO A 73 0.60 -26.28 -15.73
C PRO A 73 0.93 -26.06 -14.24
N PRO A 74 2.20 -26.24 -13.82
CA PRO A 74 2.60 -26.02 -12.44
C PRO A 74 2.50 -24.53 -12.08
N PHE A 75 1.95 -24.23 -10.91
CA PHE A 75 1.97 -22.88 -10.39
C PHE A 75 3.39 -22.50 -9.97
N THR A 76 4.00 -21.54 -10.65
CA THR A 76 5.32 -21.00 -10.29
C THR A 76 5.15 -19.64 -9.64
N ARG A 77 5.56 -19.51 -8.38
CA ARG A 77 5.57 -18.21 -7.70
C ARG A 77 6.61 -17.31 -8.37
N LYS A 78 6.20 -16.10 -8.77
CA LYS A 78 7.15 -15.05 -9.18
C LYS A 78 7.88 -14.56 -7.94
N TYR A 79 9.19 -14.73 -7.90
CA TYR A 79 10.05 -14.08 -6.92
C TYR A 79 10.30 -12.65 -7.39
N ILE A 80 9.90 -11.67 -6.56
CA ILE A 80 10.22 -10.27 -6.79
C ILE A 80 11.51 -10.01 -6.00
N ASP A 81 12.61 -9.75 -6.71
CA ASP A 81 13.84 -9.29 -6.07
C ASP A 81 13.67 -7.81 -5.67
N LEU A 82 13.60 -7.57 -4.36
CA LEU A 82 13.50 -6.21 -3.82
C LEU A 82 14.82 -5.45 -3.89
N ASN A 83 15.95 -6.14 -4.10
CA ASN A 83 17.26 -5.49 -4.23
C ASN A 83 17.38 -4.69 -5.52
N GLU A 84 16.63 -5.04 -6.57
CA GLU A 84 16.61 -4.28 -7.82
C GLU A 84 15.90 -2.92 -7.69
N ASN A 85 15.06 -2.74 -6.67
CA ASN A 85 14.26 -1.52 -6.47
C ASN A 85 14.80 -0.57 -5.38
N ALA A 86 15.92 -0.93 -4.73
CA ALA A 86 16.52 -0.12 -3.65
C ALA A 86 17.07 1.26 -4.12
N ASN A 87 17.20 1.48 -5.43
CA ASN A 87 17.71 2.72 -6.01
C ASN A 87 16.65 3.59 -6.70
N GLN A 88 15.36 3.35 -6.47
CA GLN A 88 14.34 4.31 -6.88
C GLN A 88 14.24 5.42 -5.85
N ASN A 89 15.17 6.38 -5.96
CA ASN A 89 14.96 7.74 -5.51
C ASN A 89 13.78 8.31 -6.31
N VAL A 90 12.56 7.96 -5.89
CA VAL A 90 11.33 8.51 -6.46
C VAL A 90 11.34 9.97 -6.06
N SER A 91 11.76 10.83 -7.00
CA SER A 91 11.59 12.27 -6.93
C SER A 91 10.18 12.56 -6.43
N TYR A 92 10.07 13.09 -5.22
CA TYR A 92 8.82 13.50 -4.62
C TYR A 92 8.34 14.73 -5.40
N GLU A 93 7.64 14.51 -6.52
CA GLU A 93 6.91 15.59 -7.17
C GLU A 93 5.70 15.89 -6.28
N GLU A 94 5.82 16.96 -5.48
CA GLU A 94 4.73 17.52 -4.69
C GLU A 94 3.50 17.72 -5.57
N HIS A 95 2.49 16.87 -5.40
CA HIS A 95 1.16 17.09 -5.94
C HIS A 95 0.48 18.25 -5.17
N ASN A 96 0.80 19.48 -5.55
CA ASN A 96 0.13 20.71 -5.08
C ASN A 96 -1.33 20.86 -5.59
N THR A 97 -1.95 19.80 -6.08
CA THR A 97 -3.26 19.85 -6.74
C THR A 97 -4.47 19.91 -5.80
N PHE A 98 -4.30 19.83 -4.48
CA PHE A 98 -5.43 19.85 -3.54
C PHE A 98 -5.69 21.21 -2.87
N ARG A 99 -4.89 22.25 -3.13
CA ARG A 99 -5.01 23.54 -2.40
C ARG A 99 -5.59 24.72 -3.21
N ASN A 100 -5.88 24.55 -4.50
CA ASN A 100 -6.29 25.66 -5.38
C ASN A 100 -7.75 25.64 -5.87
N GLU A 101 -8.64 24.83 -5.31
CA GLU A 101 -10.06 24.81 -5.75
C GLU A 101 -11.04 25.46 -4.75
N SER A 102 -10.59 26.26 -3.78
CA SER A 102 -11.50 26.94 -2.83
C SER A 102 -11.45 28.47 -2.85
N GLU A 103 -10.85 29.09 -3.87
CA GLU A 103 -10.95 30.53 -4.12
C GLU A 103 -11.79 30.82 -5.39
N MET A 104 -13.09 30.58 -5.26
CA MET A 104 -14.19 31.20 -6.04
C MET A 104 -15.33 31.29 -5.01
N ASP A 105 -15.96 32.40 -4.66
CA ASP A 105 -16.18 33.68 -5.32
C ASP A 105 -16.91 34.56 -4.28
N GLU A 106 -16.35 35.69 -3.86
CA GLU A 106 -17.14 36.82 -3.35
C GLU A 106 -16.49 38.11 -3.86
N SER A 107 -16.66 38.31 -5.17
CA SER A 107 -16.44 39.59 -5.83
C SER A 107 -17.72 40.45 -5.70
N GLN A 108 -17.63 41.52 -4.90
CA GLN A 108 -18.55 42.67 -4.74
C GLN A 108 -19.65 42.59 -3.67
#